data_AF-A0A956R2I0-F1
#
_entry.id   AF-A0A956R2I0-F1
#
_cell.length_a   1.000
_cell.length_b   1.000
_cell.length_c   1.000
_cell.angle_alpha   90.00
_cell.angle_beta   90.00
_cell.angle_gamma   90.00
#
_symmetry.space_group_name_H-M   'P 1'
#
loop_
_entity.id
_entity.type
_entity.pdbx_description
1 polymer ?
#
loop_
_entity_poly.entity_id
_entity_poly.type
_entity_poly.pdbx_seq_one_letter_code
_entity_poly.pdbx_strand_id
1 'polypeptide(L)'
;MGQESDVRVTRTTGISIALNTMKSTHENIFVCWQMTWPASKVLAMAVAATSPVLWQLAEQSGEASVELNDEHFPLLVGRAAGQVEPKHILAMIRFFDDAKQRADGEGLKAVVIFDATASGMPTPLVREMLVDWIGDMHKSAGSNMRVFVIAPNPLIRGVIASLRWATGRAAGIEVVPDLQQAAAAAIVALHEYGQAVPEPLARIFDK
;
A
#
# COMPACT_ATOMS: atom_id res chain seq x y z
N MET A 1 -12.25 24.82 18.30
CA MET A 1 -10.97 24.50 17.63
C MET A 1 -11.23 23.28 16.79
N GLY A 2 -11.20 23.39 15.46
CA GLY A 2 -11.23 22.22 14.59
C GLY A 2 -9.81 21.69 14.48
N GLN A 3 -9.57 20.45 14.91
CA GLN A 3 -8.32 19.75 14.66
C GLN A 3 -8.43 19.01 13.31
N GLU A 4 -7.29 18.82 12.63
CA GLU A 4 -7.19 18.45 11.22
C GLU A 4 -6.63 17.03 11.12
N SER A 5 -7.46 16.09 10.69
CA SER A 5 -7.07 14.70 10.41
C SER A 5 -6.08 14.61 9.23
N ASP A 6 -5.06 13.75 9.34
CA ASP A 6 -3.96 13.64 8.37
C ASP A 6 -4.02 12.32 7.56
N VAL A 7 -3.73 12.40 6.26
CA VAL A 7 -3.53 11.25 5.37
C VAL A 7 -2.13 11.37 4.79
N ARG A 8 -1.23 10.47 5.18
CA ARG A 8 0.14 10.46 4.67
C ARG A 8 0.30 9.34 3.65
N VAL A 9 0.56 9.73 2.40
CA VAL A 9 0.87 8.80 1.31
C VAL A 9 2.33 9.02 0.90
N THR A 10 3.17 8.02 1.14
CA THR A 10 4.55 8.00 0.64
C THR A 10 4.55 7.20 -0.65
N ARG A 11 4.84 7.88 -1.78
CA ARG A 11 4.97 7.24 -3.10
C ARG A 11 6.43 7.25 -3.52
N THR A 12 6.96 6.11 -3.98
CA THR A 12 8.18 6.14 -4.79
C THR A 12 7.85 6.67 -6.17
N THR A 13 8.23 7.91 -6.47
CA THR A 13 8.21 8.44 -7.83
C THR A 13 9.29 7.75 -8.66
N GLY A 14 9.00 6.55 -9.15
CA GLY A 14 9.75 5.90 -10.22
C GLY A 14 9.32 6.48 -11.56
N ILE A 15 10.06 7.46 -12.08
CA ILE A 15 9.98 7.83 -13.50
C ILE A 15 10.56 6.67 -14.31
N SER A 16 9.74 6.04 -15.15
CA SER A 16 10.19 5.47 -16.43
C SER A 16 9.00 5.15 -17.33
N ILE A 17 8.77 6.02 -18.31
CA ILE A 17 8.17 5.62 -19.58
C ILE A 17 9.26 5.82 -20.64
N ALA A 18 9.89 4.72 -21.05
CA ALA A 18 10.63 4.65 -22.29
C ALA A 18 9.61 4.32 -23.40
N LEU A 19 9.21 5.33 -24.17
CA LEU A 19 8.50 5.11 -25.43
C LEU A 19 9.53 4.90 -26.53
N ASN A 20 9.74 3.65 -26.89
CA ASN A 20 10.49 3.26 -28.08
C ASN A 20 9.48 3.20 -29.26
N THR A 21 9.63 4.08 -30.24
CA THR A 21 8.96 3.95 -31.55
C THR A 21 9.88 4.49 -32.65
N MET A 22 10.54 3.56 -33.34
CA MET A 22 11.07 3.72 -34.71
C MET A 22 9.89 3.46 -35.69
N LYS A 23 9.61 4.16 -36.79
CA LYS A 23 10.41 4.90 -37.79
C LYS A 23 9.51 5.81 -38.65
N SER A 24 10.13 6.83 -39.26
CA SER A 24 9.76 7.55 -40.51
C SER A 24 8.64 8.60 -40.40
N THR A 25 8.74 9.88 -40.82
CA THR A 25 9.75 10.64 -41.59
C THR A 25 9.39 12.15 -41.48
N HIS A 26 10.42 13.01 -41.44
CA HIS A 26 10.46 14.45 -41.74
C HIS A 26 9.51 15.43 -41.00
N GLU A 27 10.06 16.21 -40.07
CA GLU A 27 10.25 17.67 -40.20
C GLU A 27 11.02 18.27 -39.00
N ASN A 28 11.85 19.28 -39.27
CA ASN A 28 12.72 19.99 -38.34
C ASN A 28 11.93 20.73 -37.24
N ILE A 29 12.50 20.89 -36.03
CA ILE A 29 12.75 22.19 -35.34
C ILE A 29 13.10 22.02 -33.84
N PHE A 30 14.23 22.65 -33.48
CA PHE A 30 14.74 23.12 -32.18
C PHE A 30 15.10 22.13 -31.05
N VAL A 31 16.39 21.85 -30.99
CA VAL A 31 17.15 21.38 -29.82
C VAL A 31 17.36 22.57 -28.86
N CYS A 32 16.82 22.49 -27.64
CA CYS A 32 17.25 23.34 -26.52
C CYS A 32 17.79 22.42 -25.42
N TRP A 33 19.09 22.16 -25.47
CA TRP A 33 19.86 21.56 -24.39
C TRP A 33 20.62 22.67 -23.67
N GLN A 34 20.33 22.87 -22.38
CA GLN A 34 21.29 23.08 -21.29
C GLN A 34 20.61 23.70 -20.06
N MET A 35 20.57 22.94 -18.97
CA MET A 35 21.02 23.43 -17.66
C MET A 35 21.49 22.24 -16.84
N THR A 36 22.79 22.05 -16.82
CA THR A 36 23.51 21.16 -15.89
C THR A 36 23.50 21.80 -14.50
N TRP A 37 22.90 21.14 -13.51
CA TRP A 37 23.14 21.42 -12.10
C TRP A 37 23.90 20.26 -11.46
N PRO A 38 24.88 20.52 -10.58
CA PRO A 38 25.76 19.50 -10.04
C PRO A 38 25.01 18.64 -9.01
N ALA A 39 24.61 17.46 -9.46
CA ALA A 39 24.31 16.31 -8.64
C ALA A 39 25.57 15.90 -7.85
N SER A 40 25.53 15.93 -6.52
CA SER A 40 26.33 15.02 -5.66
C SER A 40 26.26 15.27 -4.15
N LYS A 41 25.76 16.40 -3.64
CA LYS A 41 25.68 16.61 -2.17
C LYS A 41 24.30 16.53 -1.54
N VAL A 42 23.23 16.87 -2.26
CA VAL A 42 21.86 16.80 -1.72
C VAL A 42 21.29 15.37 -1.80
N LEU A 43 21.66 14.59 -2.83
CA LEU A 43 21.23 13.19 -2.94
C LEU A 43 21.83 12.30 -1.85
N ALA A 44 23.06 12.57 -1.41
CA ALA A 44 23.70 11.82 -0.31
C ALA A 44 23.07 12.13 1.06
N MET A 45 22.47 13.32 1.25
CA MET A 45 21.72 13.64 2.47
C MET A 45 20.29 13.07 2.45
N ALA A 46 19.69 12.87 1.28
CA ALA A 46 18.38 12.22 1.15
C ALA A 46 18.44 10.70 1.37
N VAL A 47 19.59 10.06 1.10
CA VAL A 47 19.80 8.61 1.29
C VAL A 47 20.22 8.28 2.72
N ALA A 48 20.74 9.23 3.51
CA ALA A 48 21.15 9.01 4.90
C ALA A 48 20.00 9.05 5.94
N ALA A 49 18.74 9.26 5.50
CA ALA A 49 17.55 9.05 6.35
C ALA A 49 17.06 7.59 6.32
N THR A 50 17.80 6.68 5.66
CA THR A 50 17.53 5.25 5.64
C THR A 50 18.02 4.56 6.92
N SER A 51 17.15 4.47 7.94
CA SER A 51 17.05 3.36 8.93
C SER A 51 16.25 3.81 10.17
N PRO A 52 15.32 3.01 10.75
CA PRO A 52 14.62 1.82 10.25
C PRO A 52 13.11 2.11 10.04
N VAL A 53 12.57 1.87 8.85
CA VAL A 53 11.11 1.90 8.60
C VAL A 53 10.48 0.57 9.06
N LEU A 54 10.70 0.26 10.33
CA LEU A 54 9.92 -0.67 11.14
C LEU A 54 9.60 0.13 12.40
N TRP A 55 8.63 1.03 12.26
CA TRP A 55 8.38 2.14 13.17
C TRP A 55 8.09 1.69 14.60
N GLN A 56 8.96 2.06 15.54
CA GLN A 56 8.54 2.41 16.89
C GLN A 56 7.85 3.77 16.82
N LEU A 57 6.52 3.77 16.73
CA LEU A 57 5.71 4.99 16.88
C LEU A 57 4.86 4.85 18.12
N ALA A 58 5.16 5.70 19.10
CA ALA A 58 4.47 5.87 20.37
C ALA A 58 2.95 5.96 20.17
N GLU A 59 2.20 5.54 21.18
CA GLU A 59 0.74 5.67 21.29
C GLU A 59 0.31 7.12 21.02
N GLN A 60 0.04 7.45 19.76
CA GLN A 60 -0.72 8.65 19.42
C GLN A 60 -2.18 8.32 19.71
N SER A 61 -2.63 8.67 20.91
CA SER A 61 -4.05 8.88 21.22
C SER A 61 -4.52 10.17 20.55
N GLY A 62 -4.42 10.19 19.22
CA GLY A 62 -4.74 11.32 18.35
C GLY A 62 -5.76 10.91 17.29
N GLU A 63 -6.17 11.90 16.52
CA GLU A 63 -7.12 11.82 15.42
C GLU A 63 -6.85 10.66 14.45
N ALA A 64 -7.86 10.35 13.63
CA ALA A 64 -7.74 9.38 12.56
C ALA A 64 -6.51 9.67 11.69
N SER A 65 -5.67 8.67 11.50
CA SER A 65 -4.54 8.72 10.57
C SER A 65 -4.48 7.45 9.73
N VAL A 66 -4.12 7.63 8.46
CA VAL A 66 -3.84 6.53 7.54
C VAL A 66 -2.50 6.79 6.87
N GLU A 67 -1.59 5.84 7.02
CA GLU A 67 -0.25 5.84 6.41
C GLU A 67 -0.21 4.76 5.32
N LEU A 68 0.22 5.12 4.11
CA LEU A 68 0.29 4.22 2.97
C LEU A 68 1.67 4.34 2.32
N ASN A 69 2.35 3.21 2.09
CA ASN A 69 3.71 3.14 1.57
C ASN A 69 3.80 2.05 0.47
N ASP A 70 4.33 2.42 -0.70
CA ASP A 70 4.61 1.54 -1.84
C ASP A 70 6.11 1.46 -2.23
N GLU A 71 7.02 1.89 -1.35
CA GLU A 71 8.47 1.95 -1.60
C GLU A 71 9.07 0.59 -1.97
N HIS A 72 8.42 -0.49 -1.54
CA HIS A 72 8.85 -1.87 -1.73
C HIS A 72 7.93 -2.66 -2.66
N PHE A 73 7.25 -1.98 -3.59
CA PHE A 73 6.38 -2.59 -4.60
C PHE A 73 7.03 -3.84 -5.23
N PRO A 74 6.34 -4.99 -5.33
CA PRO A 74 4.87 -5.18 -5.22
C PRO A 74 4.32 -5.39 -3.80
N LEU A 75 5.16 -5.22 -2.77
CA LEU A 75 4.69 -5.16 -1.39
C LEU A 75 4.19 -3.76 -1.05
N LEU A 76 2.94 -3.68 -0.61
CA LEU A 76 2.31 -2.48 -0.09
C LEU A 76 2.18 -2.61 1.43
N VAL A 77 2.44 -1.52 2.14
CA VAL A 77 2.24 -1.44 3.58
C VAL A 77 1.30 -0.29 3.89
N GLY A 78 0.27 -0.58 4.68
CA GLY A 78 -0.65 0.42 5.19
C GLY A 78 -0.80 0.31 6.70
N ARG A 79 -1.12 1.42 7.35
CA ARG A 79 -1.50 1.47 8.76
C ARG A 79 -2.66 2.43 8.94
N ALA A 80 -3.60 2.06 9.80
CA ALA A 80 -4.66 2.95 10.27
C ALA A 80 -4.62 3.06 11.79
N ALA A 81 -4.74 4.28 12.31
CA ALA A 81 -4.91 4.56 13.72
C ALA A 81 -6.09 5.51 13.94
N GLY A 82 -6.76 5.39 15.09
CA GLY A 82 -7.89 6.24 15.45
C GLY A 82 -9.17 5.96 14.63
N GLN A 83 -10.11 6.90 14.65
CA GLN A 83 -11.45 6.73 14.07
C GLN A 83 -11.46 7.05 12.57
N VAL A 84 -11.11 6.07 11.73
CA VAL A 84 -11.04 6.25 10.28
C VAL A 84 -12.36 6.81 9.70
N GLU A 85 -12.25 7.96 9.03
CA GLU A 85 -13.37 8.62 8.32
C GLU A 85 -13.43 8.25 6.82
N PRO A 86 -14.56 8.46 6.13
CA PRO A 86 -14.72 8.17 4.70
C PRO A 86 -13.60 8.67 3.79
N LYS A 87 -13.09 9.88 4.02
CA LYS A 87 -12.01 10.46 3.20
C LYS A 87 -10.70 9.66 3.25
N HIS A 88 -10.39 9.07 4.41
CA HIS A 88 -9.21 8.22 4.56
C HIS A 88 -9.38 6.89 3.81
N ILE A 89 -10.60 6.33 3.85
CA ILE A 89 -10.95 5.13 3.09
C ILE A 89 -10.87 5.38 1.59
N LEU A 90 -11.35 6.52 1.10
CA LEU A 90 -11.20 6.88 -0.31
C LEU A 90 -9.73 7.00 -0.73
N ALA A 91 -8.88 7.59 0.11
CA ALA A 91 -7.45 7.67 -0.17
C ALA A 91 -6.80 6.27 -0.22
N MET A 92 -7.17 5.39 0.72
CA MET A 92 -6.71 4.01 0.77
C MET A 92 -7.16 3.20 -0.46
N ILE A 93 -8.44 3.32 -0.86
CA ILE A 93 -8.99 2.66 -2.05
C ILE A 93 -8.20 3.09 -3.29
N ARG A 94 -8.04 4.41 -3.50
CA ARG A 94 -7.28 4.94 -4.65
C ARG A 94 -5.85 4.43 -4.68
N PHE A 95 -5.18 4.41 -3.53
CA PHE A 95 -3.82 3.90 -3.42
C PHE A 95 -3.71 2.43 -3.83
N PHE A 96 -4.63 1.57 -3.36
CA PHE A 96 -4.61 0.16 -3.71
C PHE A 96 -5.05 -0.09 -5.15
N ASP A 97 -6.01 0.67 -5.68
CA ASP A 97 -6.43 0.55 -7.08
C ASP A 97 -5.30 0.99 -8.03
N ASP A 98 -4.57 2.07 -7.72
CA ASP A 98 -3.38 2.50 -8.47
C ASP A 98 -2.31 1.39 -8.47
N ALA A 99 -2.03 0.81 -7.30
CA ALA A 99 -1.04 -0.25 -7.17
C ALA A 99 -1.47 -1.55 -7.86
N LYS A 100 -2.76 -1.87 -7.85
CA LYS A 100 -3.34 -3.00 -8.59
C LYS A 100 -3.16 -2.80 -10.09
N GLN A 101 -3.52 -1.63 -10.62
CA GLN A 101 -3.35 -1.32 -12.05
C GLN A 101 -1.88 -1.40 -12.46
N ARG A 102 -0.97 -0.89 -11.62
CA ARG A 102 0.47 -1.03 -11.83
C ARG A 102 0.91 -2.49 -11.86
N ALA A 103 0.47 -3.30 -10.90
CA ALA A 103 0.80 -4.72 -10.85
C ALA A 103 0.31 -5.46 -12.10
N ASP A 104 -0.93 -5.19 -12.52
CA ASP A 104 -1.51 -5.77 -13.72
C ASP A 104 -0.72 -5.38 -14.98
N GLY A 105 -0.29 -4.12 -15.09
CA GLY A 105 0.54 -3.64 -16.20
C GLY A 105 1.96 -4.22 -16.23
N GLU A 106 2.53 -4.52 -15.07
CA GLU A 106 3.87 -5.13 -14.94
C GLU A 106 3.83 -6.68 -14.94
N GLY A 107 2.65 -7.30 -15.04
CA GLY A 107 2.49 -8.75 -14.93
C GLY A 107 2.83 -9.30 -13.54
N LEU A 108 2.71 -8.46 -12.52
CA LEU A 108 3.00 -8.74 -11.12
C LEU A 108 1.71 -8.98 -10.33
N LYS A 109 1.86 -9.58 -9.16
CA LYS A 109 0.82 -9.68 -8.13
C LYS A 109 1.23 -8.85 -6.92
N ALA A 110 0.32 -8.01 -6.43
CA ALA A 110 0.52 -7.18 -5.25
C ALA A 110 0.26 -7.97 -3.96
N VAL A 111 1.03 -7.65 -2.93
CA VAL A 111 0.81 -8.17 -1.58
C VAL A 111 0.70 -6.98 -0.63
N VAL A 112 -0.33 -6.94 0.20
CA VAL A 112 -0.62 -5.85 1.12
C VAL A 112 -0.49 -6.36 2.54
N ILE A 113 0.25 -5.65 3.38
CA ILE A 113 0.19 -5.77 4.83
C ILE A 113 -0.51 -4.52 5.36
N PHE A 114 -1.63 -4.68 6.05
CA PHE A 114 -2.39 -3.57 6.60
C PHE A 114 -2.51 -3.68 8.13
N ASP A 115 -1.89 -2.75 8.85
CA ASP A 115 -1.94 -2.69 10.30
C ASP A 115 -3.16 -1.90 10.78
N ALA A 116 -4.12 -2.60 11.39
CA ALA A 116 -5.32 -2.01 12.00
C ALA A 116 -5.32 -2.15 13.53
N THR A 117 -4.16 -2.40 14.15
CA THR A 117 -4.01 -2.60 15.61
C THR A 117 -4.51 -1.40 16.41
N ALA A 118 -4.22 -0.19 15.95
CA ALA A 118 -4.60 1.08 16.58
C ALA A 118 -5.89 1.69 15.99
N SER A 119 -6.58 0.99 15.08
CA SER A 119 -7.79 1.50 14.44
C SER A 119 -8.99 1.42 15.37
N GLY A 120 -9.78 2.50 15.39
CA GLY A 120 -11.13 2.54 15.94
C GLY A 120 -12.11 1.72 15.11
N MET A 121 -13.30 1.48 15.66
CA MET A 121 -14.35 0.73 14.98
C MET A 121 -14.89 1.54 13.79
N PRO A 122 -14.91 0.99 12.56
CA PRO A 122 -15.39 1.73 11.41
C PRO A 122 -16.86 2.11 11.54
N THR A 123 -17.20 3.32 11.07
CA THR A 123 -18.59 3.80 11.03
C THR A 123 -19.41 2.99 10.00
N PRO A 124 -20.75 3.00 10.06
CA PRO A 124 -21.59 2.33 9.07
C PRO A 124 -21.24 2.68 7.62
N LEU A 125 -21.06 3.97 7.33
CA LEU A 125 -20.67 4.46 6.00
C LEU A 125 -19.31 3.91 5.57
N VAL A 126 -18.31 3.91 6.46
CA VAL A 126 -16.99 3.32 6.15
C VAL A 126 -17.11 1.83 5.83
N ARG A 127 -17.96 1.10 6.56
CA ARG A 127 -18.19 -0.32 6.27
C ARG A 127 -18.83 -0.52 4.90
N GLU A 128 -19.84 0.27 4.53
CA GLU A 128 -20.47 0.21 3.21
C GLU A 128 -19.44 0.46 2.10
N MET A 129 -18.60 1.50 2.23
CA MET A 129 -17.54 1.78 1.27
C MET A 129 -16.54 0.63 1.12
N LEU A 130 -16.18 -0.03 2.23
CA LEU A 130 -15.31 -1.21 2.20
C LEU A 130 -15.99 -2.42 1.56
N VAL A 131 -17.30 -2.64 1.80
CA VAL A 131 -18.06 -3.71 1.13
C VAL A 131 -18.04 -3.51 -0.38
N ASP A 132 -18.37 -2.30 -0.84
CA ASP A 132 -18.43 -1.99 -2.27
C ASP A 132 -17.07 -2.20 -2.94
N TRP A 133 -16.00 -1.65 -2.36
CA TRP A 133 -14.65 -1.80 -2.87
C TRP A 133 -14.16 -3.25 -2.90
N ILE A 134 -14.34 -4.01 -1.83
CA ILE A 134 -13.96 -5.43 -1.77
C ILE A 134 -14.80 -6.24 -2.77
N GLY A 135 -16.07 -5.90 -2.94
CA GLY A 135 -16.95 -6.50 -3.94
C GLY A 135 -16.44 -6.30 -5.37
N ASP A 136 -15.96 -5.10 -5.70
CA ASP A 136 -15.43 -4.76 -7.02
C ASP A 136 -14.05 -5.37 -7.27
N MET A 137 -13.19 -5.46 -6.23
CA MET A 137 -11.92 -6.18 -6.31
C MET A 137 -12.10 -7.63 -6.78
N HIS A 138 -13.18 -8.30 -6.37
CA HIS A 138 -13.43 -9.71 -6.69
C HIS A 138 -14.01 -9.92 -8.10
N LYS A 139 -14.87 -8.99 -8.56
CA LYS A 139 -15.46 -9.06 -9.92
C LYS A 139 -14.39 -8.97 -11.02
N SER A 140 -13.26 -8.35 -10.71
CA SER A 140 -12.09 -8.32 -11.58
C SER A 140 -11.47 -9.73 -11.65
N ALA A 141 -11.80 -10.50 -12.69
CA ALA A 141 -11.36 -11.89 -12.85
C ALA A 141 -9.83 -12.02 -12.64
N GLY A 142 -9.45 -12.78 -11.60
CA GLY A 142 -8.04 -12.99 -11.22
C GLY A 142 -7.47 -11.87 -10.37
N SER A 143 -8.02 -11.63 -9.17
CA SER A 143 -7.48 -10.60 -8.28
C SER A 143 -6.00 -10.85 -7.98
N ASN A 144 -5.13 -10.08 -8.63
CA ASN A 144 -3.69 -10.09 -8.45
C ASN A 144 -3.24 -9.46 -7.13
N MET A 145 -4.09 -9.48 -6.09
CA MET A 145 -3.81 -8.84 -4.81
C MET A 145 -4.18 -9.76 -3.65
N ARG A 146 -3.24 -9.94 -2.71
CA ARG A 146 -3.48 -10.53 -1.39
C ARG A 146 -3.28 -9.47 -0.32
N VAL A 147 -4.10 -9.49 0.72
CA VAL A 147 -4.17 -8.52 1.80
C VAL A 147 -4.14 -9.26 3.13
N PHE A 148 -3.13 -8.98 3.93
CA PHE A 148 -2.96 -9.48 5.29
C PHE A 148 -3.24 -8.35 6.27
N VAL A 149 -4.33 -8.45 7.03
CA VAL A 149 -4.78 -7.41 7.97
C VAL A 149 -4.42 -7.81 9.39
N ILE A 150 -3.62 -6.98 10.07
CA ILE A 150 -3.26 -7.16 11.47
C ILE A 150 -4.38 -6.55 12.32
N ALA A 151 -5.20 -7.40 12.95
CA ALA A 151 -6.34 -6.96 13.75
C ALA A 151 -6.48 -7.78 15.04
N PRO A 152 -5.74 -7.44 16.12
CA PRO A 152 -5.87 -8.12 17.41
C PRO A 152 -7.23 -7.85 18.07
N ASN A 153 -7.86 -6.70 17.76
CA ASN A 153 -9.16 -6.31 18.31
C ASN A 153 -10.29 -7.19 17.74
N PRO A 154 -11.02 -7.96 18.57
CA PRO A 154 -12.10 -8.83 18.10
C PRO A 154 -13.24 -8.10 17.40
N LEU A 155 -13.48 -6.82 17.71
CA LEU A 155 -14.50 -6.01 17.04
C LEU A 155 -14.13 -5.73 15.59
N ILE A 156 -12.86 -5.38 15.33
CA ILE A 156 -12.34 -5.19 13.97
C ILE A 156 -12.39 -6.50 13.21
N ARG A 157 -12.01 -7.62 13.84
CA ARG A 157 -12.14 -8.96 13.23
C ARG A 157 -13.59 -9.29 12.87
N GLY A 158 -14.56 -8.96 13.74
CA GLY A 158 -15.98 -9.13 13.48
C GLY A 158 -16.46 -8.32 12.27
N VAL A 159 -15.99 -7.07 12.12
CA VAL A 159 -16.24 -6.27 10.93
C VAL A 159 -15.65 -6.93 9.70
N ILE A 160 -14.37 -7.30 9.72
CA ILE A 160 -13.74 -7.96 8.56
C ILE A 160 -14.49 -9.24 8.21
N ALA A 161 -14.85 -10.08 9.18
CA ALA A 161 -15.65 -11.28 8.94
C ALA A 161 -16.99 -10.96 8.26
N SER A 162 -17.69 -9.91 8.70
CA SER A 162 -18.93 -9.46 8.06
C SER A 162 -18.72 -8.98 6.62
N LEU A 163 -17.63 -8.26 6.34
CA LEU A 163 -17.25 -7.87 4.97
C LEU A 163 -17.02 -9.10 4.10
N ARG A 164 -16.30 -10.11 4.62
CA ARG A 164 -16.03 -11.36 3.90
C ARG A 164 -17.31 -12.12 3.54
N TRP A 165 -18.31 -12.07 4.41
CA TRP A 165 -19.61 -12.70 4.20
C TRP A 165 -20.43 -11.93 3.17
N ALA A 166 -20.48 -10.60 3.29
CA ALA A 166 -21.23 -9.74 2.38
C ALA A 166 -20.74 -9.84 0.92
N THR A 167 -19.43 -10.02 0.71
CA THR A 167 -18.84 -10.06 -0.63
C THR A 167 -18.75 -11.47 -1.25
N GLY A 168 -19.32 -12.49 -0.61
CA GLY A 168 -19.51 -13.81 -1.23
C GLY A 168 -18.25 -14.67 -1.37
N ARG A 169 -17.22 -14.38 -0.57
CA ARG A 169 -15.85 -14.94 -0.47
C ARG A 169 -14.85 -13.84 -0.79
N ALA A 170 -14.39 -13.13 0.25
CA ALA A 170 -13.18 -12.31 0.18
C ALA A 170 -11.92 -13.16 -0.03
N ALA A 171 -11.82 -13.78 -1.20
CA ALA A 171 -10.62 -14.44 -1.66
C ALA A 171 -9.52 -13.37 -1.70
N GLY A 172 -8.49 -13.56 -0.88
CA GLY A 172 -7.36 -12.64 -0.80
C GLY A 172 -7.31 -11.71 0.41
N ILE A 173 -8.33 -11.65 1.29
CA ILE A 173 -8.20 -10.93 2.58
C ILE A 173 -8.08 -11.94 3.73
N GLU A 174 -6.96 -11.90 4.41
CA GLU A 174 -6.64 -12.74 5.55
C GLU A 174 -6.36 -11.89 6.78
N VAL A 175 -6.92 -12.28 7.93
CA VAL A 175 -6.69 -11.60 9.20
C VAL A 175 -5.64 -12.37 9.96
N VAL A 176 -4.58 -11.68 10.35
CA VAL A 176 -3.45 -12.22 11.09
C VAL A 176 -3.33 -11.52 12.46
N PRO A 177 -2.78 -12.18 13.48
CA PRO A 177 -2.78 -11.66 14.85
C PRO A 177 -1.69 -10.60 15.09
N ASP A 178 -0.58 -10.65 14.35
CA ASP A 178 0.60 -9.81 14.57
C ASP A 178 1.38 -9.57 13.28
N LEU A 179 2.38 -8.68 13.36
CA LEU A 179 3.25 -8.31 12.25
C LEU A 179 4.15 -9.46 11.78
N GLN A 180 4.60 -10.33 12.68
CA GLN A 180 5.49 -11.44 12.32
C GLN A 180 4.75 -12.43 11.42
N GLN A 181 3.50 -12.75 11.75
CA GLN A 181 2.65 -13.61 10.94
C GLN A 181 2.24 -12.96 9.62
N ALA A 182 1.96 -11.64 9.62
CA ALA A 182 1.71 -10.90 8.40
C ALA A 182 2.92 -10.96 7.44
N ALA A 183 4.12 -10.72 7.97
CA ALA A 183 5.36 -10.76 7.21
C ALA A 183 5.64 -12.17 6.67
N ALA A 184 5.47 -13.21 7.48
CA ALA A 184 5.66 -14.60 7.05
C ALA A 184 4.69 -14.97 5.90
N ALA A 185 3.41 -14.62 6.06
CA ALA A 185 2.39 -14.88 5.04
C ALA A 185 2.64 -14.09 3.75
N ALA A 186 3.12 -12.85 3.86
CA ALA A 186 3.51 -12.04 2.71
C ALA A 186 4.70 -12.64 1.96
N ILE A 187 5.72 -13.14 2.66
CA ILE A 187 6.87 -13.83 2.05
C ILE A 187 6.40 -15.07 1.29
N VAL A 188 5.56 -15.90 1.90
CA VAL A 188 5.00 -17.09 1.25
C VAL A 188 4.20 -16.69 0.00
N ALA A 189 3.37 -15.66 0.08
CA ALA A 189 2.60 -15.17 -1.07
C ALA A 189 3.51 -14.68 -2.21
N LEU A 190 4.55 -13.91 -1.92
CA LEU A 190 5.52 -13.44 -2.92
C LEU A 190 6.26 -14.60 -3.59
N HIS A 191 6.66 -15.61 -2.81
CA HIS A 191 7.26 -16.84 -3.36
C HIS A 191 6.30 -17.63 -4.26
N GLU A 192 5.04 -17.80 -3.85
CA GLU A 192 4.01 -18.43 -4.69
C GLU A 192 3.78 -17.67 -6.00
N TYR A 193 4.05 -16.37 -6.01
CA TYR A 193 3.97 -15.52 -7.19
C TYR A 193 5.26 -15.51 -8.03
N GLY A 194 6.32 -16.18 -7.58
CA GLY A 194 7.63 -16.14 -8.23
C GLY A 194 8.29 -14.77 -8.16
N GLN A 195 7.92 -13.94 -7.17
CA GLN A 195 8.43 -12.58 -7.00
C GLN A 195 9.53 -12.54 -5.94
N ALA A 196 10.48 -11.61 -6.11
CA ALA A 196 11.52 -11.38 -5.12
C ALA A 196 10.93 -10.83 -3.82
N VAL A 197 11.45 -11.29 -2.68
CA VAL A 197 11.08 -10.79 -1.35
C VAL A 197 11.81 -9.47 -1.11
N PRO A 198 11.10 -8.37 -0.77
CA PRO A 198 11.73 -7.11 -0.42
C PRO A 198 12.63 -7.23 0.83
N GLU A 199 13.77 -6.56 0.80
CA GLU A 199 14.77 -6.57 1.89
C GLU A 199 14.18 -6.26 3.28
N PRO A 200 13.27 -5.29 3.48
CA PRO A 200 12.70 -5.03 4.79
C PRO A 200 11.97 -6.23 5.40
N LEU A 201 11.31 -7.07 4.59
CA LEU A 201 10.66 -8.28 5.08
C LEU A 201 11.67 -9.35 5.49
N ALA A 202 12.75 -9.52 4.71
CA ALA A 202 13.80 -10.49 5.02
C ALA A 202 14.42 -10.20 6.41
N ARG A 203 14.70 -8.92 6.70
CA ARG A 203 15.30 -8.48 7.97
C ARG A 203 14.43 -8.71 9.21
N ILE A 204 13.13 -8.97 9.07
CA ILE A 204 12.25 -9.24 10.23
C ILE A 204 12.61 -10.57 10.90
N PHE A 205 13.13 -11.53 10.13
CA PHE A 205 13.44 -12.88 10.60
C PHE A 205 14.90 -13.10 10.98
N ASP A 206 15.77 -12.13 10.70
CA ASP A 206 17.22 -12.19 10.98
C ASP A 206 17.57 -11.77 12.43
N LYS A 207 16.57 -11.49 13.28
CA LYS A 207 16.74 -11.06 14.68
C LYS A 207 16.35 -12.17 15.65
#